data_AF-A0A561SG20-F1
#
_entry.id   AF-A0A561SG20-F1
#
_cell.length_a   1.000
_cell.length_b   1.000
_cell.length_c   1.000
_cell.angle_alpha   90.00
_cell.angle_beta   90.00
_cell.angle_gamma   90.00
#
_symmetry.space_group_name_H-M   'P 1'
#
loop_
_entity.id
_entity.type
_entity.pdbx_description
1 polymer ?
#
loop_
_entity_poly.entity_id
_entity_poly.type
_entity_poly.pdbx_seq_one_letter_code
_entity_poly.pdbx_strand_id
1 'polypeptide(L)'
;MTGRPIIVVDAGSYALSGTAIAGVGQRLAEIAQVLGDRYTVRVIAAPAADTVDLGAAQQVAPGGEAARAIAAADAVLFFDTPDRDRIELAVAHRKLIIGECRAPIEHMSYPSVLACADPTGEHQRFLGTYRRMLQVTHHFLCRSQVERAALLSTLCAFGRITPADTARSATLDHLVSTVPVGFSRRGMAAADAAEPVHLADFLWTGGIWSFFEPLMLVEAVRILRDRGVPASAAFLHAAPTPDTRATIGELARSIAEFGLDDRVLLHTEPLALPDRDQYVKSARAYVCIAKRGAENETGTRLRLRDTWLHGVPTVIDPHGISGDLVAHERLGVVLHEPSAESLADALQQVQEGAVDRPGRRMERLYENSLAAFMDWLDRELRRG
;
A
#
# COMPACT_ATOMS: atom_id res chain seq x y z
N MET A 1 -2.04 -3.42 -39.11
CA MET A 1 -2.85 -3.12 -37.91
C MET A 1 -1.94 -3.18 -36.71
N THR A 2 -1.35 -2.06 -36.30
CA THR A 2 -0.46 -2.03 -35.13
C THR A 2 -1.32 -2.16 -33.88
N GLY A 3 -1.22 -3.30 -33.19
CA GLY A 3 -1.95 -3.53 -31.94
C GLY A 3 -1.54 -2.54 -30.85
N ARG A 4 -2.36 -2.41 -29.79
CA ARG A 4 -2.01 -1.62 -28.61
C ARG A 4 -0.76 -2.22 -27.96
N PRO A 5 0.21 -1.39 -27.50
CA PRO A 5 1.40 -1.90 -26.82
C PRO A 5 1.04 -2.80 -25.64
N ILE A 6 1.89 -3.80 -25.40
CA ILE A 6 1.72 -4.82 -24.36
C ILE A 6 2.53 -4.41 -23.14
N ILE A 7 1.83 -4.15 -22.03
CA ILE A 7 2.43 -3.84 -20.74
C ILE A 7 2.22 -5.03 -19.81
N VAL A 8 3.32 -5.60 -19.32
CA VAL A 8 3.28 -6.60 -18.28
C VAL A 8 3.43 -5.91 -16.93
N VAL A 9 2.52 -6.20 -16.00
CA VAL A 9 2.60 -5.77 -14.60
C VAL A 9 2.93 -7.00 -13.76
N ASP A 10 4.06 -6.98 -13.07
CA ASP A 10 4.50 -8.08 -12.21
C ASP A 10 4.13 -7.80 -10.74
N ALA A 11 3.27 -8.65 -10.19
CA ALA A 11 2.87 -8.57 -8.78
C ALA A 11 3.90 -9.17 -7.81
N GLY A 12 5.02 -9.73 -8.30
CA GLY A 12 6.07 -10.26 -7.44
C GLY A 12 5.52 -11.33 -6.50
N SER A 13 5.58 -11.06 -5.19
CA SER A 13 5.06 -11.93 -4.12
C SER A 13 3.65 -11.56 -3.62
N TYR A 14 3.02 -10.51 -4.15
CA TYR A 14 1.71 -10.06 -3.66
C TYR A 14 0.56 -10.89 -4.23
N ALA A 15 -0.33 -11.33 -3.35
CA ALA A 15 -1.58 -11.99 -3.73
C ALA A 15 -2.57 -10.96 -4.30
N LEU A 16 -3.29 -11.36 -5.35
CA LEU A 16 -4.40 -10.61 -5.94
C LEU A 16 -5.75 -11.30 -5.69
N SER A 17 -5.84 -12.08 -4.61
CA SER A 17 -7.05 -12.72 -4.11
C SER A 17 -7.87 -11.71 -3.30
N GLY A 18 -9.17 -11.61 -3.56
CA GLY A 18 -10.07 -10.66 -2.89
C GLY A 18 -10.14 -10.82 -1.38
N THR A 19 -9.79 -11.99 -0.84
CA THR A 19 -9.76 -12.26 0.60
C THR A 19 -8.37 -12.16 1.25
N ALA A 20 -7.30 -12.05 0.45
CA ALA A 20 -5.91 -12.01 0.92
C ALA A 20 -5.11 -10.80 0.39
N ILE A 21 -5.74 -9.90 -0.36
CA ILE A 21 -5.06 -8.76 -0.98
C ILE A 21 -4.64 -7.73 0.08
N ALA A 22 -3.37 -7.35 0.01
CA ALA A 22 -2.79 -6.27 0.80
C ALA A 22 -2.75 -4.96 0.01
N GLY A 23 -2.43 -3.85 0.67
CA GLY A 23 -2.43 -2.52 0.06
C GLY A 23 -1.58 -2.40 -1.23
N VAL A 24 -0.43 -3.08 -1.31
CA VAL A 24 0.41 -3.08 -2.53
C VAL A 24 -0.28 -3.81 -3.68
N GLY A 25 -0.88 -4.97 -3.41
CA GLY A 25 -1.68 -5.71 -4.39
C GLY A 25 -2.89 -4.92 -4.88
N GLN A 26 -3.61 -4.26 -3.96
CA GLN A 26 -4.76 -3.40 -4.28
C GLN A 26 -4.34 -2.27 -5.24
N ARG A 27 -3.27 -1.57 -4.88
CA ARG A 27 -2.70 -0.48 -5.69
C ARG A 27 -2.30 -0.98 -7.07
N LEU A 28 -1.60 -2.11 -7.16
CA LEU A 28 -1.20 -2.71 -8.42
C LEU A 28 -2.40 -3.04 -9.30
N ALA A 29 -3.44 -3.68 -8.74
CA ALA A 29 -4.65 -4.03 -9.46
C ALA A 29 -5.35 -2.78 -10.02
N GLU A 30 -5.47 -1.72 -9.23
CA GLU A 30 -6.08 -0.46 -9.68
C GLU A 30 -5.23 0.28 -10.72
N ILE A 31 -3.90 0.25 -10.61
CA ILE A 31 -3.02 0.79 -11.66
C ILE A 31 -3.18 -0.03 -12.95
N ALA A 32 -3.23 -1.36 -12.86
CA ALA A 32 -3.43 -2.23 -14.01
C ALA A 32 -4.77 -1.98 -14.72
N GLN A 33 -5.83 -1.71 -13.97
CA GLN A 33 -7.13 -1.30 -14.52
C GLN A 33 -7.02 -0.02 -15.36
N VAL A 34 -6.38 1.02 -14.83
CA VAL A 34 -6.22 2.32 -15.54
C VAL A 34 -5.29 2.18 -16.75
N LEU A 35 -4.22 1.40 -16.66
CA LEU A 35 -3.36 1.11 -17.81
C LEU A 35 -4.15 0.41 -18.94
N GLY A 36 -5.15 -0.39 -18.61
CA GLY A 36 -6.05 -1.06 -19.55
C GLY A 36 -6.82 -0.11 -20.48
N ASP A 37 -6.93 1.17 -20.13
CA ASP A 37 -7.56 2.21 -20.97
C ASP A 37 -6.69 2.63 -22.15
N ARG A 38 -5.36 2.44 -22.09
CA ARG A 38 -4.44 2.75 -23.20
C ARG A 38 -3.70 1.54 -23.78
N TYR A 39 -3.45 0.51 -22.98
CA TYR A 39 -2.58 -0.61 -23.35
C TYR A 39 -3.27 -1.97 -23.30
N THR A 40 -2.64 -2.98 -23.91
CA THR A 40 -2.94 -4.38 -23.64
C THR A 40 -2.19 -4.78 -22.37
N VAL A 41 -2.89 -4.99 -21.26
CA VAL A 41 -2.25 -5.26 -19.96
C VAL A 41 -2.29 -6.74 -19.63
N ARG A 42 -1.16 -7.28 -19.17
CA ARG A 42 -1.05 -8.62 -18.59
C ARG A 42 -0.51 -8.52 -17.17
N VAL A 43 -1.16 -9.15 -16.21
CA VAL A 43 -0.75 -9.12 -14.79
C VAL A 43 -0.21 -10.49 -14.41
N ILE A 44 1.06 -10.56 -14.05
CA ILE A 44 1.65 -11.79 -13.52
C ILE A 44 1.33 -11.88 -12.04
N ALA A 45 0.53 -12.87 -11.66
CA ALA A 45 0.16 -13.13 -10.28
C ALA A 45 -0.21 -14.61 -10.09
N ALA A 46 -0.01 -15.13 -8.88
CA ALA A 46 -0.47 -16.47 -8.53
C ALA A 46 -2.00 -16.58 -8.76
N PRO A 47 -2.50 -17.65 -9.41
CA PRO A 47 -3.93 -17.84 -9.59
C PRO A 47 -4.65 -17.93 -8.24
N ALA A 48 -5.83 -17.30 -8.16
CA ALA A 48 -6.73 -17.39 -7.02
C ALA A 48 -8.17 -17.57 -7.49
N ALA A 49 -8.95 -18.36 -6.75
CA ALA A 49 -10.36 -18.61 -7.07
C ALA A 49 -11.21 -17.34 -7.02
N ASP A 50 -10.81 -16.39 -6.18
CA ASP A 50 -11.45 -15.11 -5.90
C ASP A 50 -10.57 -13.93 -6.35
N THR A 51 -9.90 -14.04 -7.51
CA THR A 51 -9.05 -12.95 -8.01
C THR A 51 -9.83 -11.64 -8.14
N VAL A 52 -9.24 -10.53 -7.69
CA VAL A 52 -9.86 -9.19 -7.75
C VAL A 52 -10.11 -8.74 -9.20
N ASP A 53 -11.03 -7.79 -9.40
CA ASP A 53 -11.24 -7.20 -10.72
C ASP A 53 -9.94 -6.53 -11.21
N LEU A 54 -9.40 -6.99 -12.35
CA LEU A 54 -8.24 -6.39 -13.01
C LEU A 54 -8.65 -5.53 -14.23
N GLY A 55 -9.95 -5.28 -14.40
CA GLY A 55 -10.50 -4.57 -15.55
C GLY A 55 -10.30 -5.36 -16.84
N ALA A 56 -9.71 -4.72 -17.84
CA ALA A 56 -9.40 -5.36 -19.13
C ALA A 56 -8.08 -6.16 -19.11
N ALA A 57 -7.34 -6.16 -17.99
CA ALA A 57 -6.06 -6.83 -17.91
C ALA A 57 -6.21 -8.35 -17.82
N GLN A 58 -5.35 -9.07 -18.53
CA GLN A 58 -5.32 -10.53 -18.51
C GLN A 58 -4.39 -11.02 -17.38
N GLN A 59 -4.90 -11.86 -16.48
CA GLN A 59 -4.03 -12.55 -15.51
C GLN A 59 -3.16 -13.61 -16.22
N VAL A 60 -1.90 -13.69 -15.82
CA VAL A 60 -0.89 -14.62 -16.32
C VAL A 60 -0.28 -15.36 -15.14
N ALA A 61 -0.25 -16.69 -15.22
CA ALA A 61 0.35 -17.49 -14.16
C ALA A 61 1.89 -17.33 -14.12
N PRO A 62 2.52 -17.43 -12.93
CA PRO A 62 3.98 -17.48 -12.82
C PRO A 62 4.60 -18.66 -13.59
N GLY A 63 5.92 -18.62 -13.79
CA GLY A 63 6.66 -19.67 -14.51
C GLY A 63 6.66 -19.46 -16.02
N GLY A 64 6.42 -20.52 -16.80
CA GLY A 64 6.59 -20.49 -18.26
C GLY A 64 5.65 -19.52 -19.00
N GLU A 65 4.46 -19.28 -18.46
CA GLU A 65 3.52 -18.29 -19.01
C GLU A 65 3.99 -16.86 -18.77
N ALA A 66 4.40 -16.54 -17.55
CA ALA A 66 5.06 -15.28 -17.21
C ALA A 66 6.27 -15.03 -18.11
N ALA A 67 7.10 -16.05 -18.37
CA ALA A 67 8.26 -15.90 -19.22
C ALA A 67 7.89 -15.52 -20.66
N ARG A 68 6.89 -16.18 -21.25
CA ARG A 68 6.36 -15.83 -22.58
C ARG A 68 5.72 -14.45 -22.59
N ALA A 69 5.00 -14.07 -21.54
CA ALA A 69 4.37 -12.76 -21.43
C ALA A 69 5.43 -11.65 -21.39
N ILE A 70 6.48 -11.81 -20.58
CA ILE A 70 7.61 -10.87 -20.52
C ILE A 70 8.33 -10.79 -21.86
N ALA A 71 8.61 -11.91 -22.52
CA ALA A 71 9.27 -11.92 -23.82
C ALA A 71 8.48 -11.19 -24.91
N ALA A 72 7.14 -11.24 -24.85
CA ALA A 72 6.25 -10.57 -25.78
C ALA A 72 5.87 -9.13 -25.39
N ALA A 73 6.30 -8.65 -24.21
CA ALA A 73 5.96 -7.31 -23.74
C ALA A 73 6.75 -6.21 -24.46
N ASP A 74 6.19 -5.01 -24.52
CA ASP A 74 6.93 -3.80 -24.88
C ASP A 74 7.56 -3.15 -23.63
N ALA A 75 6.84 -3.20 -22.50
CA ALA A 75 7.34 -2.78 -21.20
C ALA A 75 6.92 -3.73 -20.07
N VAL A 76 7.72 -3.76 -19.00
CA VAL A 76 7.46 -4.54 -17.78
C VAL A 76 7.54 -3.61 -16.57
N LEU A 77 6.45 -3.54 -15.81
CA LEU A 77 6.31 -2.78 -14.57
C LEU A 77 6.42 -3.72 -13.37
N PHE A 78 7.43 -3.51 -12.54
CA PHE A 78 7.69 -4.27 -11.32
C PHE A 78 7.30 -3.47 -10.07
N PHE A 79 6.64 -4.13 -9.11
CA PHE A 79 6.22 -3.53 -7.85
C PHE A 79 6.98 -4.09 -6.65
N ASP A 80 7.48 -3.16 -5.82
CA ASP A 80 8.02 -3.27 -4.47
C ASP A 80 9.01 -4.43 -4.27
N THR A 81 8.52 -5.66 -4.09
CA THR A 81 9.29 -6.91 -3.97
C THR A 81 9.18 -7.80 -5.23
N PRO A 82 9.74 -7.39 -6.37
CA PRO A 82 9.69 -8.19 -7.59
C PRO A 82 10.54 -9.46 -7.51
N ASP A 83 10.29 -10.36 -8.43
CA ASP A 83 11.03 -11.60 -8.59
C ASP A 83 12.31 -11.37 -9.41
N ARG A 84 13.45 -11.83 -8.88
CA ARG A 84 14.74 -11.57 -9.50
C ARG A 84 14.87 -12.19 -10.89
N ASP A 85 14.36 -13.38 -11.10
CA ASP A 85 14.50 -14.08 -12.38
C ASP A 85 13.65 -13.40 -13.46
N ARG A 86 12.48 -12.89 -13.09
CA ARG A 86 11.63 -12.08 -13.99
C ARG A 86 12.30 -10.76 -14.38
N ILE A 87 13.03 -10.11 -13.46
CA ILE A 87 13.85 -8.93 -13.79
C ILE A 87 14.92 -9.30 -14.83
N GLU A 88 15.68 -10.37 -14.60
CA GLU A 88 16.72 -10.78 -15.54
C GLU A 88 16.17 -11.18 -16.91
N LEU A 89 14.98 -11.78 -16.94
CA LEU A 89 14.31 -12.08 -18.19
C LEU A 89 13.91 -10.82 -18.96
N ALA A 90 13.37 -9.81 -18.27
CA ALA A 90 13.05 -8.51 -18.89
C ALA A 90 14.32 -7.83 -19.45
N VAL A 91 15.44 -7.91 -18.73
CA VAL A 91 16.75 -7.42 -19.20
C VAL A 91 17.22 -8.19 -20.43
N ALA A 92 17.18 -9.53 -20.39
CA ALA A 92 17.62 -10.39 -21.50
C ALA A 92 16.84 -10.13 -22.79
N HIS A 93 15.53 -9.84 -22.67
CA HIS A 93 14.68 -9.47 -23.79
C HIS A 93 14.68 -7.96 -24.11
N ARG A 94 15.53 -7.16 -23.47
CA ARG A 94 15.69 -5.71 -23.68
C ARG A 94 14.37 -4.94 -23.56
N LYS A 95 13.57 -5.27 -22.55
CA LYS A 95 12.28 -4.61 -22.31
C LYS A 95 12.47 -3.24 -21.69
N LEU A 96 11.51 -2.34 -21.93
CA LEU A 96 11.40 -1.13 -21.14
C LEU A 96 10.97 -1.49 -19.71
N ILE A 97 11.91 -1.42 -18.77
CA ILE A 97 11.67 -1.75 -17.36
C ILE A 97 11.25 -0.50 -16.59
N ILE A 98 10.10 -0.57 -15.93
CA ILE A 98 9.59 0.43 -15.00
C ILE A 98 9.55 -0.19 -13.60
N GLY A 99 9.92 0.57 -12.57
CA GLY A 99 9.98 0.07 -11.19
C GLY A 99 9.31 0.99 -10.18
N GLU A 100 8.34 0.49 -9.43
CA GLU A 100 7.90 1.11 -8.17
C GLU A 100 8.59 0.37 -7.02
N CYS A 101 9.83 0.71 -6.68
CA CYS A 101 10.61 -0.06 -5.69
C CYS A 101 11.03 0.82 -4.52
N ARG A 102 10.91 0.27 -3.31
CA ARG A 102 11.36 0.92 -2.07
C ARG A 102 12.56 0.19 -1.50
N ALA A 103 13.42 0.92 -0.79
CA ALA A 103 14.43 0.28 0.03
C ALA A 103 13.75 -0.68 1.03
N PRO A 104 14.21 -1.94 1.18
CA PRO A 104 13.54 -2.95 1.98
C PRO A 104 13.77 -2.75 3.49
N ILE A 105 13.46 -1.56 4.01
CA ILE A 105 13.65 -1.16 5.41
C ILE A 105 12.74 -1.98 6.32
N GLU A 106 11.45 -2.12 5.99
CA GLU A 106 10.50 -2.90 6.79
C GLU A 106 10.97 -4.34 7.07
N HIS A 107 11.59 -4.97 6.07
CA HIS A 107 12.00 -6.38 6.12
C HIS A 107 13.09 -6.60 7.18
N MET A 108 13.82 -5.55 7.59
CA MET A 108 14.78 -5.64 8.70
C MET A 108 14.09 -5.88 10.06
N SER A 109 12.78 -5.59 10.16
CA SER A 109 11.98 -5.74 11.38
C SER A 109 11.07 -6.96 11.38
N TYR A 110 11.12 -7.78 10.32
CA TYR A 110 10.27 -8.96 10.18
C TYR A 110 10.75 -10.06 11.13
N PRO A 111 9.86 -10.60 12.00
CA PRO A 111 10.20 -11.75 12.83
C PRO A 111 10.79 -12.93 12.06
N SER A 112 10.34 -13.19 10.83
CA SER A 112 10.88 -14.27 9.98
C SER A 112 12.33 -14.05 9.59
N VAL A 113 12.76 -12.79 9.44
CA VAL A 113 14.15 -12.42 9.12
C VAL A 113 14.99 -12.44 10.39
N LEU A 114 14.48 -11.86 11.48
CA LEU A 114 15.18 -11.77 12.77
C LEU A 114 15.39 -13.13 13.43
N ALA A 115 14.54 -14.12 13.14
CA ALA A 115 14.67 -15.49 13.64
C ALA A 115 15.70 -16.33 12.88
N CYS A 116 16.20 -15.88 11.72
CA CYS A 116 17.25 -16.59 10.99
C CYS A 116 18.58 -16.55 11.76
N ALA A 117 19.44 -17.56 11.54
CA ALA A 117 20.77 -17.62 12.16
C ALA A 117 21.68 -16.45 11.74
N ASP A 118 21.51 -15.95 10.52
CA ASP A 118 22.15 -14.73 10.01
C ASP A 118 21.08 -13.78 9.43
N PRO A 119 20.47 -12.92 10.26
CA PRO A 119 19.47 -11.96 9.80
C PRO A 119 20.00 -10.94 8.78
N THR A 120 21.30 -10.61 8.85
CA THR A 120 21.92 -9.68 7.89
C THR A 120 22.04 -10.33 6.52
N GLY A 121 22.46 -11.60 6.48
CA GLY A 121 22.49 -12.42 5.27
C GLY A 121 21.10 -12.63 4.66
N GLU A 122 20.09 -12.95 5.47
CA GLU A 122 18.71 -13.10 4.96
C GLU A 122 18.20 -11.78 4.36
N HIS A 123 18.47 -10.64 5.02
CA HIS A 123 18.09 -9.33 4.49
C HIS A 123 18.73 -9.01 3.13
N GLN A 124 19.93 -9.55 2.85
CA GLN A 124 20.58 -9.35 1.54
C GLN A 124 19.74 -9.89 0.37
N ARG A 125 18.81 -10.84 0.59
CA ARG A 125 17.91 -11.33 -0.47
C ARG A 125 16.99 -10.22 -1.00
N PHE A 126 16.42 -9.43 -0.09
CA PHE A 126 15.59 -8.27 -0.46
C PHE A 126 16.46 -7.16 -1.06
N LEU A 127 17.60 -6.87 -0.41
CA LEU A 127 18.49 -5.81 -0.84
C LEU A 127 19.11 -6.08 -2.22
N GLY A 128 19.45 -7.33 -2.53
CA GLY A 128 20.02 -7.74 -3.82
C GLY A 128 19.05 -7.52 -4.98
N THR A 129 17.76 -7.79 -4.75
CA THR A 129 16.68 -7.52 -5.72
C THR A 129 16.48 -6.02 -5.90
N TYR A 130 16.38 -5.26 -4.81
CA TYR A 130 16.26 -3.80 -4.85
C TYR A 130 17.44 -3.14 -5.59
N ARG A 131 18.68 -3.52 -5.27
CA ARG A 131 19.89 -3.04 -5.96
C ARG A 131 19.86 -3.30 -7.45
N ARG A 132 19.34 -4.45 -7.88
CA ARG A 132 19.20 -4.74 -9.31
C ARG A 132 18.17 -3.86 -9.96
N MET A 133 17.01 -3.67 -9.33
CA MET A 133 16.01 -2.73 -9.83
C MET A 133 16.60 -1.32 -10.02
N LEU A 134 17.40 -0.85 -9.06
CA LEU A 134 18.14 0.42 -9.19
C LEU A 134 19.11 0.45 -10.37
N GLN A 135 19.64 -0.68 -10.81
CA GLN A 135 20.58 -0.75 -11.94
C GLN A 135 19.89 -0.80 -13.31
N VAL A 136 18.74 -1.48 -13.41
CA VAL A 136 18.14 -1.82 -14.72
C VAL A 136 16.84 -1.09 -15.05
N THR A 137 16.21 -0.46 -14.05
CA THR A 137 14.97 0.28 -14.27
C THR A 137 15.24 1.53 -15.10
N HIS A 138 14.43 1.76 -16.14
CA HIS A 138 14.54 2.92 -17.03
C HIS A 138 13.76 4.11 -16.50
N HIS A 139 12.66 3.86 -15.80
CA HIS A 139 11.83 4.89 -15.16
C HIS A 139 11.22 4.37 -13.87
N PHE A 140 11.17 5.20 -12.85
CA PHE A 140 10.68 4.82 -11.53
C PHE A 140 9.33 5.47 -11.24
N LEU A 141 8.51 4.75 -10.48
CA LEU A 141 7.34 5.31 -9.81
C LEU A 141 7.64 5.42 -8.31
N CYS A 142 7.14 6.48 -7.68
CA CYS A 142 7.19 6.65 -6.23
C CYS A 142 5.86 7.22 -5.71
N ARG A 143 5.53 6.95 -4.44
CA ARG A 143 4.20 7.27 -3.88
C ARG A 143 4.14 8.61 -3.18
N SER A 144 5.28 9.24 -2.94
CA SER A 144 5.34 10.52 -2.22
C SER A 144 6.61 11.29 -2.54
N GLN A 145 6.65 12.56 -2.12
CA GLN A 145 7.85 13.38 -2.25
C GLN A 145 9.00 12.89 -1.36
N VAL A 146 8.69 12.26 -0.22
CA VAL A 146 9.69 11.63 0.65
C VAL A 146 10.35 10.45 -0.06
N GLU A 147 9.55 9.55 -0.64
CA GLU A 147 10.07 8.42 -1.42
C GLU A 147 10.85 8.90 -2.64
N ARG A 148 10.37 9.95 -3.32
CA ARG A 148 11.07 10.58 -4.45
C ARG A 148 12.44 11.10 -4.05
N ALA A 149 12.53 11.86 -2.96
CA ALA A 149 13.79 12.44 -2.49
C ALA A 149 14.81 11.35 -2.09
N ALA A 150 14.35 10.32 -1.38
CA ALA A 150 15.16 9.17 -1.02
C ALA A 150 15.66 8.41 -2.26
N LEU A 151 14.78 8.19 -3.23
CA LEU A 151 15.12 7.52 -4.50
C LEU A 151 16.12 8.32 -5.32
N LEU A 152 15.93 9.63 -5.51
CA LEU A 152 16.87 10.46 -6.27
C LEU A 152 18.27 10.47 -5.65
N SER A 153 18.36 10.58 -4.32
CA SER A 153 19.62 10.49 -3.61
C SER A 153 20.30 9.13 -3.82
N THR A 154 19.51 8.04 -3.78
CA THR A 154 19.99 6.68 -4.04
C THR A 154 20.47 6.52 -5.48
N LEU A 155 19.72 7.02 -6.46
CA LEU A 155 20.09 6.96 -7.87
C LEU A 155 21.38 7.74 -8.16
N CYS A 156 21.57 8.89 -7.53
CA CYS A 156 22.82 9.64 -7.59
C CYS A 156 23.99 8.81 -7.05
N ALA A 157 23.83 8.17 -5.89
CA ALA A 157 24.86 7.32 -5.29
C ALA A 157 25.21 6.09 -6.14
N PHE A 158 24.25 5.58 -6.92
CA PHE A 158 24.45 4.47 -7.87
C PHE A 158 24.97 4.93 -9.24
N GLY A 159 25.25 6.23 -9.44
CA GLY A 159 25.70 6.77 -10.73
C GLY A 159 24.64 6.73 -11.83
N ARG A 160 23.36 6.58 -11.47
CA ARG A 160 22.22 6.55 -12.40
C ARG A 160 21.77 7.93 -12.85
N ILE A 161 22.18 8.98 -12.15
CA ILE A 161 21.94 10.39 -12.49
C ILE A 161 23.28 11.00 -12.89
N THR A 162 23.33 11.62 -14.06
CA THR A 162 24.53 12.28 -14.60
C THR A 162 24.28 13.78 -14.83
N PRO A 163 25.33 14.60 -15.05
CA PRO A 163 25.14 16.00 -15.43
C PRO A 163 24.24 16.19 -16.67
N ALA A 164 24.23 15.22 -17.60
CA ALA A 164 23.36 15.26 -18.77
C ALA A 164 21.88 15.13 -18.40
N ASP A 165 21.54 14.35 -17.36
CA ASP A 165 20.18 14.24 -16.87
C ASP A 165 19.68 15.56 -16.28
N THR A 166 20.52 16.20 -15.44
CA THR A 166 20.18 17.51 -14.85
C THR A 166 20.08 18.60 -15.91
N ALA A 167 20.94 18.57 -16.94
CA ALA A 167 20.87 19.49 -18.08
C ALA A 167 19.62 19.26 -18.93
N ARG A 168 19.16 18.01 -19.07
CA ARG A 168 17.92 17.65 -19.76
C ARG A 168 16.69 18.11 -18.99
N SER A 169 16.66 17.87 -17.68
CA SER A 169 15.60 18.35 -16.79
C SER A 169 16.11 18.47 -15.36
N ALA A 170 16.09 19.68 -14.81
CA ALA A 170 16.46 19.92 -13.41
C ALA A 170 15.52 19.21 -12.42
N THR A 171 14.28 18.91 -12.83
CA THR A 171 13.34 18.16 -11.98
C THR A 171 13.60 16.66 -12.02
N LEU A 172 14.25 16.13 -13.06
CA LEU A 172 14.45 14.69 -13.29
C LEU A 172 13.14 13.88 -13.50
N ASP A 173 12.04 14.54 -13.89
CA ASP A 173 10.76 13.89 -14.16
C ASP A 173 10.82 12.91 -15.37
N HIS A 174 11.88 12.95 -16.16
CA HIS A 174 12.13 11.94 -17.19
C HIS A 174 12.58 10.59 -16.61
N LEU A 175 13.07 10.56 -15.36
CA LEU A 175 13.52 9.34 -14.65
C LEU A 175 12.53 8.87 -13.60
N VAL A 176 11.81 9.78 -12.92
CA VAL A 176 10.93 9.43 -11.79
C VAL A 176 9.60 10.17 -11.89
N SER A 177 8.51 9.41 -11.88
CA SER A 177 7.15 9.94 -11.73
C SER A 177 6.65 9.74 -10.30
N THR A 178 6.02 10.77 -9.73
CA THR A 178 5.27 10.62 -8.46
C THR A 178 3.84 10.23 -8.78
N VAL A 179 3.44 9.03 -8.37
CA VAL A 179 2.07 8.53 -8.46
C VAL A 179 1.59 8.28 -7.03
N PRO A 180 0.90 9.24 -6.38
CA PRO A 180 0.49 9.09 -5.00
C PRO A 180 -0.43 7.88 -4.77
N VAL A 181 -0.61 7.49 -3.51
CA VAL A 181 -1.66 6.53 -3.15
C VAL A 181 -3.02 7.11 -3.55
N GLY A 182 -3.84 6.25 -4.16
CA GLY A 182 -5.13 6.62 -4.73
C GLY A 182 -6.00 5.41 -4.96
N PHE A 183 -7.03 5.58 -5.79
CA PHE A 183 -7.97 4.53 -6.19
C PHE A 183 -8.40 4.73 -7.64
N SER A 184 -8.90 3.70 -8.31
CA SER A 184 -9.43 3.82 -9.68
C SER A 184 -10.92 4.17 -9.66
N ARG A 185 -11.47 4.61 -10.79
CA ARG A 185 -12.94 4.77 -10.94
C ARG A 185 -13.68 3.44 -10.75
N ARG A 186 -13.08 2.32 -11.12
CA ARG A 186 -13.63 0.98 -10.88
C ARG A 186 -13.65 0.64 -9.41
N GLY A 187 -12.54 0.86 -8.70
CA GLY A 187 -12.47 0.70 -7.23
C GLY A 187 -13.48 1.61 -6.53
N MET A 188 -13.68 2.83 -7.05
CA MET A 188 -14.70 3.75 -6.57
C MET A 188 -16.12 3.23 -6.79
N ALA A 189 -16.44 2.72 -7.98
CA ALA A 189 -17.75 2.16 -8.28
C ALA A 189 -18.05 0.88 -7.46
N ALA A 190 -17.05 0.02 -7.29
CA ALA A 190 -17.14 -1.17 -6.44
C ALA A 190 -17.40 -0.79 -4.99
N ALA A 191 -16.65 0.20 -4.47
CA ALA A 191 -16.92 0.77 -3.17
C ALA A 191 -18.36 1.29 -3.13
N ASP A 192 -18.79 2.16 -4.03
CA ASP A 192 -20.14 2.74 -4.06
C ASP A 192 -21.27 1.70 -4.02
N ALA A 193 -21.09 0.56 -4.70
CA ALA A 193 -22.06 -0.53 -4.72
C ALA A 193 -22.19 -1.31 -3.39
N ALA A 194 -21.22 -1.21 -2.48
CA ALA A 194 -21.29 -1.88 -1.19
C ALA A 194 -22.22 -1.15 -0.21
N GLU A 195 -23.30 -1.80 0.21
CA GLU A 195 -24.20 -1.24 1.24
C GLU A 195 -23.53 -1.22 2.63
N PRO A 196 -23.54 -0.11 3.38
CA PRO A 196 -22.85 -0.04 4.66
C PRO A 196 -23.41 -1.04 5.68
N VAL A 197 -22.51 -1.78 6.35
CA VAL A 197 -22.84 -2.67 7.47
C VAL A 197 -21.96 -2.29 8.65
N HIS A 198 -22.59 -2.01 9.79
CA HIS A 198 -21.85 -1.63 10.99
C HIS A 198 -21.18 -2.84 11.65
N LEU A 199 -19.84 -2.83 11.67
CA LEU A 199 -19.03 -3.81 12.40
C LEU A 199 -18.54 -3.27 13.74
N ALA A 200 -18.02 -2.04 13.74
CA ALA A 200 -17.52 -1.32 14.90
C ALA A 200 -17.43 0.19 14.60
N ASP A 201 -17.33 1.02 15.63
CA ASP A 201 -17.15 2.48 15.50
C ASP A 201 -15.78 2.82 14.91
N PHE A 202 -14.73 2.13 15.34
CA PHE A 202 -13.34 2.41 14.96
C PHE A 202 -12.67 1.21 14.30
N LEU A 203 -12.04 1.41 13.15
CA LEU A 203 -11.43 0.31 12.40
C LEU A 203 -9.92 0.47 12.23
N TRP A 204 -9.21 -0.60 12.54
CA TRP A 204 -7.84 -0.81 12.06
C TRP A 204 -7.90 -1.53 10.71
N THR A 205 -7.78 -0.77 9.62
CA THR A 205 -8.13 -1.25 8.27
C THR A 205 -7.00 -1.95 7.51
N GLY A 206 -5.80 -2.02 8.09
CA GLY A 206 -4.61 -2.63 7.46
C GLY A 206 -4.00 -3.75 8.30
N GLY A 207 -2.89 -4.31 7.82
CA GLY A 207 -2.15 -5.34 8.56
C GLY A 207 -1.64 -4.88 9.93
N ILE A 208 -1.44 -5.84 10.82
CA ILE A 208 -1.00 -5.66 12.21
C ILE A 208 0.50 -5.99 12.29
N TRP A 209 1.32 -5.11 11.72
CA TRP A 209 2.77 -5.32 11.62
C TRP A 209 3.53 -4.83 12.86
N SER A 210 4.74 -5.36 13.07
CA SER A 210 5.59 -5.07 14.23
C SER A 210 6.02 -3.60 14.35
N PHE A 211 6.06 -2.87 13.24
CA PHE A 211 6.34 -1.43 13.17
C PHE A 211 5.10 -0.55 13.41
N PHE A 212 3.95 -1.14 13.71
CA PHE A 212 2.76 -0.43 14.20
C PHE A 212 2.57 -0.58 15.72
N GLU A 213 1.67 0.23 16.30
CA GLU A 213 1.27 0.18 17.73
C GLU A 213 -0.23 -0.15 17.90
N PRO A 214 -0.66 -1.38 17.56
CA PRO A 214 -2.07 -1.74 17.61
C PRO A 214 -2.62 -1.86 19.04
N LEU A 215 -1.78 -2.15 20.03
CA LEU A 215 -2.20 -2.30 21.44
C LEU A 215 -2.78 -0.99 21.99
N MET A 216 -2.28 0.16 21.51
CA MET A 216 -2.77 1.47 21.89
C MET A 216 -4.28 1.63 21.64
N LEU A 217 -4.83 1.02 20.57
CA LEU A 217 -6.26 1.05 20.31
C LEU A 217 -7.05 0.25 21.34
N VAL A 218 -6.55 -0.92 21.76
CA VAL A 218 -7.18 -1.74 22.80
C VAL A 218 -7.20 -0.98 24.13
N GLU A 219 -6.08 -0.37 24.49
CA GLU A 219 -5.96 0.45 25.70
C GLU A 219 -6.85 1.70 25.66
N ALA A 220 -6.95 2.37 24.50
CA ALA A 220 -7.84 3.52 24.32
C ALA A 220 -9.32 3.11 24.48
N VAL A 221 -9.74 1.97 23.94
CA VAL A 221 -11.10 1.44 24.13
C VAL A 221 -11.37 1.11 25.59
N ARG A 222 -10.39 0.60 26.34
CA ARG A 222 -10.48 0.41 27.80
C ARG A 222 -10.78 1.74 28.50
N ILE A 223 -10.01 2.77 28.18
CA ILE A 223 -10.18 4.12 28.75
C ILE A 223 -11.57 4.68 28.43
N LEU A 224 -12.04 4.55 27.19
CA LEU A 224 -13.37 4.98 26.78
C LEU A 224 -14.49 4.26 27.54
N ARG A 225 -14.36 2.94 27.74
CA ARG A 225 -15.30 2.16 28.55
C ARG A 225 -15.35 2.70 29.98
N ASP A 226 -14.19 2.94 30.59
CA ASP A 226 -14.10 3.41 31.98
C ASP A 226 -14.67 4.83 32.13
N ARG A 227 -14.66 5.64 31.06
CA ARG A 227 -15.33 6.95 30.95
C ARG A 227 -16.84 6.85 30.67
N GLY A 228 -17.38 5.65 30.43
CA GLY A 228 -18.79 5.46 30.06
C GLY A 228 -19.12 5.83 28.61
N VAL A 229 -18.10 5.97 27.74
CA VAL A 229 -18.31 6.25 26.31
C VAL A 229 -18.60 4.92 25.58
N PRO A 230 -19.72 4.81 24.84
CA PRO A 230 -20.02 3.63 24.04
C PRO A 230 -19.15 3.65 22.78
N ALA A 231 -18.09 2.83 22.78
CA ALA A 231 -17.13 2.72 21.71
C ALA A 231 -16.78 1.25 21.47
N SER A 232 -16.77 0.88 20.19
CA SER A 232 -16.34 -0.43 19.69
C SER A 232 -15.20 -0.29 18.66
N ALA A 233 -14.32 -1.28 18.59
CA ALA A 233 -13.23 -1.32 17.64
C ALA A 233 -13.12 -2.68 16.94
N ALA A 234 -12.62 -2.70 15.71
CA ALA A 234 -12.29 -3.94 15.03
C ALA A 234 -10.98 -3.84 14.24
N PHE A 235 -10.22 -4.93 14.24
CA PHE A 235 -9.05 -5.12 13.40
C PHE A 235 -9.42 -6.03 12.23
N LEU A 236 -9.43 -5.47 11.02
CA LEU A 236 -9.98 -6.15 9.83
C LEU A 236 -9.08 -7.27 9.27
N HIS A 237 -7.79 -7.26 9.61
CA HIS A 237 -6.80 -8.18 9.07
C HIS A 237 -5.99 -8.81 10.21
N ALA A 238 -6.65 -9.65 11.02
CA ALA A 238 -6.06 -10.31 12.18
C ALA A 238 -5.76 -11.81 11.98
N ALA A 239 -5.80 -12.30 10.74
CA ALA A 239 -5.31 -13.63 10.40
C ALA A 239 -3.77 -13.71 10.61
N PRO A 240 -3.25 -14.56 11.51
CA PRO A 240 -1.84 -14.52 11.88
C PRO A 240 -0.91 -15.12 10.81
N THR A 241 0.06 -14.32 10.36
CA THR A 241 1.19 -14.74 9.52
C THR A 241 2.45 -14.93 10.38
N PRO A 242 3.55 -15.55 9.87
CA PRO A 242 4.80 -15.65 10.63
C PRO A 242 5.26 -14.32 11.23
N ASP A 243 5.10 -13.21 10.50
CA ASP A 243 5.59 -11.88 10.91
C ASP A 243 4.62 -11.07 11.79
N THR A 244 3.36 -11.50 11.89
CA THR A 244 2.32 -10.77 12.64
C THR A 244 1.77 -11.55 13.83
N ARG A 245 2.02 -12.87 13.89
CA ARG A 245 1.49 -13.78 14.92
C ARG A 245 1.76 -13.32 16.34
N ALA A 246 2.97 -12.86 16.63
CA ALA A 246 3.33 -12.39 17.97
C ALA A 246 2.50 -11.17 18.38
N THR A 247 2.40 -10.17 17.51
CA THR A 247 1.63 -8.94 17.76
C THR A 247 0.13 -9.22 17.87
N ILE A 248 -0.43 -10.09 17.00
CA ILE A 248 -1.85 -10.49 17.08
C ILE A 248 -2.13 -11.27 18.36
N GLY A 249 -1.22 -12.16 18.76
CA GLY A 249 -1.34 -12.92 20.01
C GLY A 249 -1.28 -12.04 21.25
N GLU A 250 -0.47 -10.99 21.24
CA GLU A 250 -0.44 -9.96 22.28
C GLU A 250 -1.77 -9.21 22.37
N LEU A 251 -2.32 -8.77 21.24
CA LEU A 251 -3.64 -8.11 21.21
C LEU A 251 -4.73 -9.00 21.80
N ALA A 252 -4.81 -10.27 21.38
CA ALA A 252 -5.81 -11.20 21.87
C ALA A 252 -5.72 -11.40 23.40
N ARG A 253 -4.49 -11.50 23.94
CA ARG A 253 -4.29 -11.58 25.40
C ARG A 253 -4.74 -10.30 26.09
N SER A 254 -4.36 -9.13 25.60
CA SER A 254 -4.73 -7.86 26.23
C SER A 254 -6.23 -7.57 26.17
N ILE A 255 -6.90 -7.95 25.07
CA ILE A 255 -8.38 -7.86 24.96
C ILE A 255 -9.04 -8.69 26.07
N ALA A 256 -8.61 -9.94 26.25
CA ALA A 256 -9.14 -10.83 27.29
C ALA A 256 -8.79 -10.35 28.70
N GLU A 257 -7.54 -9.95 28.95
CA GLU A 257 -7.07 -9.44 30.24
C GLU A 257 -7.82 -8.16 30.66
N PHE A 258 -8.18 -7.30 29.70
CA PHE A 258 -8.97 -6.11 29.97
C PHE A 258 -10.48 -6.35 29.97
N GLY A 259 -10.96 -7.53 29.60
CA GLY A 259 -12.39 -7.84 29.47
C GLY A 259 -13.08 -6.96 28.43
N LEU A 260 -12.53 -6.94 27.21
CA LEU A 260 -13.00 -6.14 26.08
C LEU A 260 -13.54 -6.98 24.92
N ASP A 261 -13.83 -8.26 25.13
CA ASP A 261 -14.31 -9.18 24.10
C ASP A 261 -15.64 -8.73 23.45
N ASP A 262 -16.45 -7.96 24.17
CA ASP A 262 -17.70 -7.37 23.68
C ASP A 262 -17.50 -6.05 22.90
N ARG A 263 -16.28 -5.51 22.88
CA ARG A 263 -15.96 -4.18 22.34
C ARG A 263 -14.87 -4.19 21.28
N VAL A 264 -13.95 -5.15 21.31
CA VAL A 264 -12.82 -5.21 20.39
C VAL A 264 -12.82 -6.53 19.65
N LEU A 265 -13.07 -6.47 18.35
CA LEU A 265 -13.08 -7.64 17.46
C LEU A 265 -11.74 -7.80 16.73
N LEU A 266 -11.19 -9.00 16.75
CA LEU A 266 -10.10 -9.41 15.86
C LEU A 266 -10.69 -10.23 14.71
N HIS A 267 -10.74 -9.68 13.49
CA HIS A 267 -11.23 -10.42 12.32
C HIS A 267 -10.14 -11.36 11.79
N THR A 268 -10.17 -12.61 12.26
CA THR A 268 -9.18 -13.64 11.91
C THR A 268 -9.51 -14.41 10.64
N GLU A 269 -10.77 -14.37 10.21
CA GLU A 269 -11.21 -15.01 8.97
C GLU A 269 -10.83 -14.16 7.74
N PRO A 270 -10.61 -14.78 6.57
CA PRO A 270 -10.40 -14.05 5.33
C PRO A 270 -11.59 -13.13 5.03
N LEU A 271 -11.32 -11.87 4.70
CA LEU A 271 -12.35 -10.85 4.48
C LEU A 271 -12.32 -10.41 3.02
N ALA A 272 -13.37 -10.71 2.27
CA ALA A 272 -13.47 -10.33 0.87
C ALA A 272 -13.59 -8.80 0.74
N LEU A 273 -12.97 -8.22 -0.30
CA LEU A 273 -13.02 -6.78 -0.55
C LEU A 273 -14.43 -6.16 -0.53
N PRO A 274 -15.47 -6.75 -1.16
CA PRO A 274 -16.81 -6.17 -1.10
C PRO A 274 -17.36 -6.11 0.32
N ASP A 275 -17.15 -7.15 1.13
CA ASP A 275 -17.60 -7.21 2.53
C ASP A 275 -16.81 -6.22 3.39
N ARG A 276 -15.50 -6.11 3.14
CA ARG A 276 -14.64 -5.08 3.75
C ARG A 276 -15.18 -3.67 3.48
N ASP A 277 -15.58 -3.38 2.24
CA ASP A 277 -16.09 -2.07 1.85
C ASP A 277 -17.40 -1.71 2.59
N GLN A 278 -18.24 -2.69 2.95
CA GLN A 278 -19.42 -2.47 3.79
C GLN A 278 -19.03 -1.96 5.18
N TYR A 279 -18.02 -2.58 5.79
CA TYR A 279 -17.56 -2.23 7.14
C TYR A 279 -16.85 -0.88 7.17
N VAL A 280 -15.88 -0.66 6.28
CA VAL A 280 -15.07 0.58 6.29
C VAL A 280 -15.91 1.82 6.03
N LYS A 281 -16.99 1.74 5.23
CA LYS A 281 -17.90 2.88 5.02
C LYS A 281 -18.67 3.30 6.27
N SER A 282 -19.08 2.31 7.06
CA SER A 282 -19.92 2.50 8.25
C SER A 282 -19.16 3.05 9.46
N ALA A 283 -17.83 2.90 9.47
CA ALA A 283 -16.99 3.33 10.57
C ALA A 283 -17.06 4.85 10.79
N ARG A 284 -16.87 5.25 12.05
CA ARG A 284 -16.74 6.65 12.45
C ARG A 284 -15.36 7.21 12.14
N ALA A 285 -14.32 6.42 12.42
CA ALA A 285 -12.95 6.74 12.04
C ALA A 285 -12.11 5.47 11.81
N TYR A 286 -11.04 5.63 11.04
CA TYR A 286 -9.97 4.64 10.96
C TYR A 286 -8.86 4.97 11.95
N VAL A 287 -8.15 3.95 12.41
CA VAL A 287 -7.01 4.09 13.33
C VAL A 287 -5.74 3.56 12.67
N CYS A 288 -4.71 4.39 12.67
CA CYS A 288 -3.43 4.10 12.03
C CYS A 288 -2.27 4.61 12.91
N ILE A 289 -1.98 3.94 14.02
CA ILE A 289 -0.89 4.35 14.91
C ILE A 289 0.33 3.49 14.68
N ALA A 290 1.44 4.14 14.34
CA ALA A 290 2.71 3.52 14.04
C ALA A 290 3.80 3.86 15.07
N LYS A 291 4.84 3.02 15.12
CA LYS A 291 6.04 3.27 15.91
C LYS A 291 6.88 4.36 15.24
N ARG A 292 7.53 5.22 16.03
CA ARG A 292 8.60 6.05 15.49
C ARG A 292 9.72 5.15 14.96
N GLY A 293 10.16 5.38 13.72
CA GLY A 293 11.26 4.61 13.14
C GLY A 293 11.37 4.82 11.63
N ALA A 294 12.51 4.38 11.07
CA ALA A 294 12.86 4.61 9.67
C ALA A 294 11.78 4.12 8.68
N GLU A 295 11.12 3.00 8.98
CA GLU A 295 10.01 2.49 8.15
C GLU A 295 8.86 3.50 8.04
N ASN A 296 8.41 4.04 9.17
CA ASN A 296 7.27 4.96 9.22
C ASN A 296 7.65 6.40 8.85
N GLU A 297 8.94 6.75 8.87
CA GLU A 297 9.46 8.02 8.36
C GLU A 297 9.58 8.02 6.82
N THR A 298 9.91 6.86 6.22
CA THR A 298 10.19 6.76 4.77
C THR A 298 9.05 6.15 3.96
N GLY A 299 8.16 5.37 4.57
CA GLY A 299 7.07 4.69 3.90
C GLY A 299 5.76 5.47 3.89
N THR A 300 5.05 5.42 2.75
CA THR A 300 3.66 5.89 2.65
C THR A 300 2.69 4.80 3.08
N ARG A 301 1.82 5.07 4.07
CA ARG A 301 0.85 4.11 4.60
C ARG A 301 -0.33 3.97 3.64
N LEU A 302 -0.35 2.88 2.88
CA LEU A 302 -1.33 2.64 1.82
C LEU A 302 -2.79 2.65 2.30
N ARG A 303 -3.03 2.42 3.60
CA ARG A 303 -4.38 2.44 4.20
C ARG A 303 -5.05 3.82 4.19
N LEU A 304 -4.30 4.90 3.99
CA LEU A 304 -4.90 6.22 3.75
C LEU A 304 -5.77 6.25 2.47
N ARG A 305 -5.58 5.28 1.56
CA ARG A 305 -6.51 5.02 0.45
C ARG A 305 -7.97 5.00 0.92
N ASP A 306 -8.25 4.31 2.03
CA ASP A 306 -9.63 4.16 2.51
C ASP A 306 -10.22 5.52 2.89
N THR A 307 -9.43 6.37 3.55
CA THR A 307 -9.82 7.73 3.95
C THR A 307 -10.20 8.57 2.73
N TRP A 308 -9.35 8.55 1.70
CA TRP A 308 -9.59 9.31 0.47
C TRP A 308 -10.78 8.76 -0.33
N LEU A 309 -11.01 7.45 -0.30
CA LEU A 309 -12.07 6.79 -1.07
C LEU A 309 -13.45 6.92 -0.40
N HIS A 310 -13.54 6.58 0.88
CA HIS A 310 -14.80 6.51 1.63
C HIS A 310 -15.13 7.81 2.36
N GLY A 311 -14.18 8.74 2.45
CA GLY A 311 -14.37 10.01 3.15
C GLY A 311 -14.57 9.85 4.67
N VAL A 312 -14.04 8.78 5.26
CA VAL A 312 -14.03 8.52 6.71
C VAL A 312 -12.76 9.10 7.32
N PRO A 313 -12.83 9.86 8.43
CA PRO A 313 -11.65 10.46 9.03
C PRO A 313 -10.69 9.40 9.58
N THR A 314 -9.41 9.74 9.71
CA THR A 314 -8.39 8.85 10.28
C THR A 314 -7.71 9.50 11.48
N VAL A 315 -7.58 8.75 12.56
CA VAL A 315 -6.74 9.09 13.71
C VAL A 315 -5.38 8.42 13.53
N ILE A 316 -4.32 9.23 13.48
CA ILE A 316 -2.98 8.81 13.06
C ILE A 316 -1.90 9.41 13.98
N ASP A 317 -0.75 8.76 14.09
CA ASP A 317 0.46 9.35 14.69
C ASP A 317 1.13 10.37 13.73
N PRO A 318 2.09 11.19 14.21
CA PRO A 318 2.69 12.26 13.42
C PRO A 318 3.89 11.80 12.59
N HIS A 319 4.18 10.49 12.50
CA HIS A 319 5.43 10.01 11.89
C HIS A 319 5.34 9.92 10.36
N GLY A 320 6.29 10.60 9.72
CA GLY A 320 6.51 10.57 8.27
C GLY A 320 5.38 11.19 7.45
N ILE A 321 5.46 11.00 6.13
CA ILE A 321 4.58 11.66 5.17
C ILE A 321 3.08 11.36 5.39
N SER A 322 2.75 10.23 6.00
CA SER A 322 1.35 9.84 6.21
C SER A 322 0.67 10.73 7.26
N GLY A 323 1.38 11.05 8.36
CA GLY A 323 0.90 12.01 9.36
C GLY A 323 0.79 13.42 8.78
N ASP A 324 1.81 13.84 8.03
CA ASP A 324 1.83 15.15 7.35
C ASP A 324 0.65 15.32 6.38
N LEU A 325 0.34 14.28 5.59
CA LEU A 325 -0.80 14.30 4.66
C LEU A 325 -2.13 14.43 5.40
N VAL A 326 -2.31 13.72 6.52
CA VAL A 326 -3.56 13.82 7.31
C VAL A 326 -3.74 15.23 7.88
N ALA A 327 -2.67 15.85 8.40
CA ALA A 327 -2.70 17.22 8.90
C ALA A 327 -2.97 18.23 7.77
N HIS A 328 -2.19 18.16 6.68
CA HIS A 328 -2.23 19.13 5.60
C HIS A 328 -3.55 19.07 4.80
N GLU A 329 -4.06 17.87 4.54
CA GLU A 329 -5.29 17.66 3.74
C GLU A 329 -6.56 17.57 4.59
N ARG A 330 -6.42 17.78 5.91
CA ARG A 330 -7.52 17.76 6.90
C ARG A 330 -8.33 16.47 6.81
N LEU A 331 -7.64 15.33 6.89
CA LEU A 331 -8.23 14.01 6.71
C LEU A 331 -8.64 13.34 8.03
N GLY A 332 -8.46 14.02 9.16
CA GLY A 332 -8.78 13.50 10.49
C GLY A 332 -7.90 14.13 11.55
N VAL A 333 -7.49 13.34 12.54
CA VAL A 333 -6.77 13.79 13.74
C VAL A 333 -5.35 13.24 13.74
N VAL A 334 -4.36 14.11 13.88
CA VAL A 334 -2.96 13.72 14.11
C VAL A 334 -2.66 13.85 15.60
N LEU A 335 -2.26 12.74 16.23
CA LEU A 335 -1.86 12.73 17.63
C LEU A 335 -0.47 13.37 17.76
N HIS A 336 -0.35 14.43 18.55
CA HIS A 336 0.94 15.11 18.76
C HIS A 336 1.90 14.26 19.61
N GLU A 337 1.40 13.71 20.72
CA GLU A 337 2.12 12.79 21.61
C GLU A 337 1.30 11.50 21.73
N PRO A 338 1.48 10.53 20.81
CA PRO A 338 0.68 9.32 20.78
C PRO A 338 0.77 8.51 22.08
N SER A 339 -0.39 8.20 22.66
CA SER A 339 -0.60 7.42 23.87
C SER A 339 -2.01 6.85 23.87
N ALA A 340 -2.30 5.87 24.74
CA ALA A 340 -3.65 5.34 24.88
C ALA A 340 -4.66 6.44 25.27
N GLU A 341 -4.27 7.35 26.17
CA GLU A 341 -5.09 8.50 26.58
C GLU A 341 -5.34 9.48 25.43
N SER A 342 -4.30 9.90 24.70
CA SER A 342 -4.48 10.86 23.59
C SER A 342 -5.28 10.26 22.44
N LEU A 343 -5.13 8.95 22.18
CA LEU A 343 -5.98 8.23 21.24
C LEU A 343 -7.42 8.16 21.76
N ALA A 344 -7.65 7.83 23.03
CA ALA A 344 -9.00 7.82 23.62
C ALA A 344 -9.68 9.19 23.52
N ASP A 345 -8.95 10.27 23.78
CA ASP A 345 -9.47 11.64 23.64
C ASP A 345 -9.90 11.95 22.19
N ALA A 346 -9.06 11.59 21.21
CA ALA A 346 -9.38 11.78 19.79
C ALA A 346 -10.58 10.93 19.34
N LEU A 347 -10.66 9.67 19.79
CA LEU A 347 -11.78 8.78 19.49
C LEU A 347 -13.08 9.27 20.14
N GLN A 348 -13.01 9.82 21.36
CA GLN A 348 -14.15 10.44 22.02
C GLN A 348 -14.65 11.66 21.24
N GLN A 349 -13.77 12.53 20.77
CA GLN A 349 -14.14 13.67 19.90
C GLN A 349 -14.86 13.20 18.62
N VAL A 350 -14.38 12.12 18.00
CA VAL A 350 -15.05 11.50 16.85
C VAL A 350 -16.45 10.99 17.24
N GLN A 351 -16.58 10.34 18.39
CA GLN A 351 -17.86 9.81 18.89
C GLN A 351 -18.89 10.93 19.11
N GLU A 352 -18.44 12.05 19.67
CA GLU A 352 -19.21 13.27 19.95
C GLU A 352 -19.53 14.08 18.68
N GLY A 353 -18.96 13.70 17.53
CA GLY A 353 -19.18 14.39 16.25
C GLY A 353 -18.38 15.68 16.09
N ALA A 354 -17.32 15.87 16.89
CA ALA A 354 -16.44 17.04 16.80
C ALA A 354 -15.40 16.94 15.65
N VAL A 355 -15.28 15.77 15.01
CA VAL A 355 -14.39 15.55 13.86
C VAL A 355 -15.23 15.34 12.61
N ASP A 356 -15.10 16.28 11.66
CA ASP A 356 -15.80 16.22 10.39
C ASP A 356 -15.33 15.06 9.53
N ARG A 357 -16.25 14.51 8.74
CA ARG A 357 -15.91 13.58 7.67
C ARG A 357 -15.26 14.35 6.52
N PRO A 358 -14.02 14.04 6.11
CA PRO A 358 -13.35 14.80 5.07
C PRO A 358 -14.08 14.72 3.72
N GLY A 359 -14.83 13.64 3.45
CA GLY A 359 -15.39 13.37 2.13
C GLY A 359 -14.37 12.80 1.16
N ARG A 360 -14.84 12.22 0.05
CA ARG A 360 -14.00 11.59 -0.97
C ARG A 360 -13.11 12.63 -1.67
N ARG A 361 -11.86 12.26 -1.97
CA ARG A 361 -10.89 13.11 -2.70
C ARG A 361 -10.73 12.64 -4.15
N MET A 362 -11.45 13.26 -5.08
CA MET A 362 -11.47 12.88 -6.50
C MET A 362 -10.14 13.13 -7.23
N GLU A 363 -9.29 14.01 -6.71
CA GLU A 363 -7.92 14.21 -7.17
C GLU A 363 -7.02 12.97 -6.97
N ARG A 364 -7.42 12.03 -6.09
CA ARG A 364 -6.73 10.76 -5.84
C ARG A 364 -7.08 9.65 -6.84
N LEU A 365 -7.89 9.95 -7.86
CA LEU A 365 -8.12 9.00 -8.95
C LEU A 365 -6.83 8.69 -9.70
N TYR A 366 -6.53 7.40 -9.87
CA TYR A 366 -5.36 6.96 -10.64
C TYR A 366 -5.43 7.41 -12.10
N GLU A 367 -6.62 7.59 -12.66
CA GLU A 367 -6.82 8.18 -13.99
C GLU A 367 -6.20 9.58 -14.11
N ASN A 368 -6.16 10.32 -13.01
CA ASN A 368 -5.52 11.64 -12.96
C ASN A 368 -4.01 11.52 -12.71
N SER A 369 -3.62 10.76 -11.68
CA SER A 369 -2.21 10.72 -11.23
C SER A 369 -1.29 9.92 -12.16
N LEU A 370 -1.82 8.98 -12.94
CA LEU A 370 -1.05 8.24 -13.95
C LEU A 370 -0.97 8.96 -15.30
N ALA A 371 -1.72 10.04 -15.54
CA ALA A 371 -1.80 10.67 -16.86
C ALA A 371 -0.43 11.08 -17.40
N ALA A 372 0.37 11.80 -16.60
CA ALA A 372 1.71 12.23 -16.99
C ALA A 372 2.68 11.05 -17.23
N PHE A 373 2.58 10.01 -16.41
CA PHE A 373 3.37 8.78 -16.57
C PHE A 373 2.98 8.05 -17.86
N MET A 374 1.68 7.91 -18.16
CA MET A 374 1.23 7.27 -19.39
C MET A 374 1.63 8.06 -20.63
N ASP A 375 1.60 9.39 -20.58
CA ASP A 375 2.09 10.23 -21.68
C ASP A 375 3.60 10.06 -21.90
N TRP A 376 4.37 9.88 -20.82
CA TRP A 376 5.79 9.51 -20.90
C TRP A 376 5.96 8.13 -21.54
N LEU A 377 5.21 7.14 -21.10
CA LEU A 377 5.27 5.77 -21.60
C LEU A 377 4.93 5.71 -23.10
N ASP A 378 3.88 6.41 -23.53
CA ASP A 378 3.50 6.54 -24.95
C ASP A 378 4.61 7.14 -25.82
N ARG A 379 5.47 8.02 -25.26
CA ARG A 379 6.60 8.59 -26.00
C ARG A 379 7.76 7.60 -26.10
N GLU A 380 8.07 6.87 -25.03
CA GLU A 380 9.17 5.91 -25.04
C GLU A 380 8.84 4.67 -25.90
N LEU A 381 7.60 4.18 -25.85
CA LEU A 381 7.14 3.07 -26.69
C LEU A 381 7.10 3.39 -28.19
N ARG A 382 7.08 4.68 -28.58
CA ARG A 382 7.18 5.10 -29.98
C ARG A 382 8.62 5.25 -30.48
N ARG A 383 9.60 5.25 -29.57
CA ARG A 383 11.03 5.42 -29.88
C ARG A 383 11.78 4.09 -29.98
N GLY A 384 11.35 3.09 -29.22
CA GLY A 384 11.81 1.70 -29.36
C GLY A 384 11.10 1.02 -30.52
#